data_AF-I1DZW0-F1
#
_entry.id   AF-I1DZW0-F1
#
_cell.length_a   1.000
_cell.length_b   1.000
_cell.length_c   1.000
_cell.angle_alpha   90.00
_cell.angle_beta   90.00
_cell.angle_gamma   90.00
#
_symmetry.space_group_name_H-M   'P 1'
#
loop_
_entity.id
_entity.type
_entity.pdbx_description
1 polymer ?
#
loop_
_entity_poly.entity_id
_entity_poly.type
_entity_poly.pdbx_seq_one_letter_code
_entity_poly.pdbx_strand_id
1 'polypeptide(L)'
;MEKWNAEQQIKTLKYGAYTTLWAAAMFAAVLTNNIAESLALSYQGLVSSAVIITALGFVIYSIRWTSKYKIFTHGWREMLGLYSDEFARDTNHKANTLTLYVVLLVLVAGFLLGDIVARDDGLSQWFNMANYSLALLIIGALLWSGTVLYLLRGGEDG
;
A
#
# COMPACT_ATOMS: atom_id res chain seq x y z
N MET A 1 15.49 18.27 21.81
CA MET A 1 14.69 17.47 20.86
C MET A 1 13.39 17.12 21.57
N GLU A 2 12.26 17.60 21.07
CA GLU A 2 10.95 17.33 21.67
C GLU A 2 10.62 15.85 21.47
N LYS A 3 10.35 15.13 22.56
CA LYS A 3 9.91 13.73 22.48
C LYS A 3 8.51 13.74 21.88
N TRP A 4 8.34 12.99 20.78
CA TRP A 4 7.05 12.84 20.12
C TRP A 4 6.03 12.23 21.08
N ASN A 5 4.87 12.86 21.22
CA ASN A 5 3.83 12.31 22.07
C ASN A 5 3.28 11.02 21.43
N ALA A 6 2.93 10.01 22.23
CA ALA A 6 2.42 8.71 21.75
C ALA A 6 1.24 8.88 20.77
N GLU A 7 0.37 9.84 21.05
CA GLU A 7 -0.79 10.18 20.21
C GLU A 7 -0.38 10.66 18.79
N GLN A 8 0.73 11.38 18.65
CA GLN A 8 1.24 11.83 17.35
C GLN A 8 1.78 10.66 16.53
N GLN A 9 2.38 9.66 17.19
CA GLN A 9 2.92 8.47 16.54
C GLN A 9 1.80 7.60 15.98
N ILE A 10 0.77 7.36 16.79
CA ILE A 10 -0.43 6.60 16.40
C ILE A 10 -1.17 7.29 15.25
N LYS A 11 -1.35 8.62 15.34
CA LYS A 11 -1.99 9.38 14.25
C LYS A 11 -1.19 9.28 12.95
N THR A 12 0.15 9.32 13.02
CA THR A 12 1.01 9.15 11.83
C THR A 12 0.89 7.74 11.24
N LEU A 13 0.87 6.69 12.07
CA LEU A 13 0.66 5.31 11.59
C LEU A 13 -0.70 5.14 10.89
N LYS A 14 -1.77 5.63 11.52
CA LYS A 14 -3.12 5.61 10.96
C LYS A 14 -3.19 6.34 9.62
N TYR A 15 -2.52 7.50 9.55
CA TYR A 15 -2.44 8.28 8.34
C TYR A 15 -1.66 7.57 7.23
N GLY A 16 -0.50 7.02 7.57
CA GLY A 16 0.31 6.18 6.66
C GLY A 16 -0.52 5.02 6.12
N ALA A 17 -1.32 4.35 6.94
CA ALA A 17 -2.18 3.27 6.48
C ALA A 17 -3.17 3.75 5.40
N TYR A 18 -3.83 4.89 5.62
CA TYR A 18 -4.77 5.44 4.64
C TYR A 18 -4.11 5.94 3.35
N THR A 19 -2.93 6.56 3.40
CA THR A 19 -2.20 6.95 2.18
C THR A 19 -1.76 5.72 1.39
N THR A 20 -1.33 4.66 2.08
CA THR A 20 -0.93 3.40 1.44
C THR A 20 -2.15 2.70 0.82
N LEU A 21 -3.34 2.80 1.41
CA LEU A 21 -4.60 2.34 0.78
C LEU A 21 -4.95 3.11 -0.49
N TRP A 22 -4.79 4.44 -0.51
CA TRP A 22 -5.00 5.22 -1.72
C TRP A 22 -4.01 4.84 -2.83
N ALA A 23 -2.75 4.60 -2.48
CA ALA A 23 -1.75 4.08 -3.42
C ALA A 23 -2.13 2.68 -3.93
N ALA A 24 -2.61 1.79 -3.06
CA ALA A 24 -3.10 0.47 -3.46
C ALA A 24 -4.27 0.55 -4.46
N ALA A 25 -5.23 1.45 -4.22
CA ALA A 25 -6.36 1.68 -5.12
C ALA A 25 -5.89 2.20 -6.49
N MET A 26 -4.90 3.09 -6.51
CA MET A 26 -4.28 3.57 -7.75
C MET A 26 -3.58 2.44 -8.51
N PHE A 27 -2.76 1.63 -7.83
CA PHE A 27 -2.09 0.48 -8.45
C PHE A 27 -3.09 -0.56 -8.96
N ALA A 28 -4.19 -0.80 -8.23
CA ALA A 28 -5.26 -1.70 -8.65
C ALA A 28 -5.98 -1.19 -9.89
N ALA A 29 -6.21 0.12 -10.01
CA ALA A 29 -6.78 0.72 -11.20
C ALA A 29 -5.83 0.58 -12.41
N VAL A 30 -4.53 0.81 -12.23
CA VAL A 30 -3.52 0.61 -13.29
C VAL A 30 -3.45 -0.86 -13.71
N LEU A 31 -3.41 -1.79 -12.74
CA LEU A 31 -3.42 -3.23 -13.03
C LEU A 31 -4.67 -3.61 -13.82
N THR A 32 -5.84 -3.13 -13.40
CA THR A 32 -7.11 -3.37 -14.12
C THR A 32 -7.06 -2.81 -15.54
N ASN A 33 -6.41 -1.66 -15.76
CA ASN A 33 -6.22 -1.09 -17.10
C ASN A 33 -5.41 -2.03 -17.99
N ASN A 34 -4.25 -2.48 -17.50
CA ASN A 34 -3.36 -3.36 -18.25
C ASN A 34 -4.06 -4.67 -18.63
N ILE A 35 -4.87 -5.20 -17.72
CA ILE A 35 -5.66 -6.41 -17.97
C ILE A 35 -6.77 -6.13 -19.01
N ALA A 36 -7.51 -5.03 -18.87
CA ALA A 36 -8.56 -4.66 -19.80
C ALA A 36 -8.03 -4.42 -21.22
N GLU A 37 -6.86 -3.80 -21.35
CA GLU A 37 -6.16 -3.62 -22.64
C GLU A 37 -5.74 -4.96 -23.24
N SER A 38 -5.20 -5.89 -22.44
CA SER A 38 -4.85 -7.23 -22.93
C SER A 38 -6.05 -8.04 -23.43
N LEU A 39 -7.24 -7.79 -22.87
CA LEU A 39 -8.49 -8.46 -23.23
C LEU A 39 -9.32 -7.70 -24.29
N ALA A 40 -8.79 -6.61 -24.84
CA ALA A 40 -9.49 -5.72 -25.79
C ALA A 40 -10.86 -5.20 -25.28
N LEU A 41 -10.99 -4.99 -23.97
CA LEU A 41 -12.24 -4.52 -23.35
C LEU A 41 -12.36 -2.98 -23.46
N SER A 42 -13.53 -2.50 -23.91
CA SER A 42 -13.82 -1.07 -24.09
C SER A 42 -14.23 -0.37 -22.79
N TYR A 43 -13.30 -0.27 -21.82
CA TYR A 43 -13.52 0.44 -20.55
C TYR A 43 -12.43 1.48 -20.22
N GLN A 44 -11.57 1.81 -21.19
CA GLN A 44 -10.38 2.65 -21.00
C GLN A 44 -10.70 4.03 -20.36
N GLY A 45 -11.84 4.63 -20.70
CA GLY A 45 -12.28 5.90 -20.10
C GLY A 45 -12.68 5.81 -18.62
N LEU A 46 -13.25 4.68 -18.19
CA LEU A 46 -13.61 4.46 -16.77
C LEU A 46 -12.36 4.21 -15.93
N VAL A 47 -11.42 3.42 -16.45
CA VAL A 47 -10.18 3.10 -15.73
C VAL A 47 -9.27 4.33 -15.60
N SER A 48 -9.10 5.11 -16.66
CA SER A 48 -8.37 6.38 -16.61
C SER A 48 -8.96 7.34 -15.57
N SER A 49 -10.29 7.43 -15.52
CA SER A 49 -11.00 8.24 -14.52
C SER A 49 -10.73 7.73 -13.09
N ALA A 50 -10.74 6.41 -12.88
CA ALA A 50 -10.46 5.81 -11.58
C ALA A 50 -9.00 6.06 -11.12
N VAL A 51 -8.02 5.98 -12.01
CA VAL A 51 -6.61 6.31 -11.72
C VAL A 51 -6.49 7.78 -11.31
N ILE A 52 -7.14 8.69 -12.03
CA ILE A 52 -7.11 10.12 -11.72
C ILE A 52 -7.79 10.40 -10.37
N ILE A 53 -8.95 9.81 -10.10
CA ILE A 53 -9.68 9.99 -8.83
C ILE A 53 -8.86 9.47 -7.65
N THR A 54 -8.25 8.29 -7.78
CA THR A 54 -7.42 7.70 -6.71
C THR A 54 -6.13 8.49 -6.49
N ALA A 55 -5.48 8.97 -7.56
CA ALA A 55 -4.32 9.86 -7.47
C ALA A 55 -4.68 11.21 -6.83
N LEU A 56 -5.81 11.81 -7.20
CA LEU A 56 -6.32 13.02 -6.56
C LEU A 56 -6.67 12.77 -5.10
N GLY A 57 -7.27 11.62 -4.77
CA GLY A 57 -7.52 11.19 -3.40
C GLY A 57 -6.23 11.13 -2.58
N PHE A 58 -5.18 10.49 -3.12
CA PHE A 58 -3.85 10.44 -2.51
C PHE A 58 -3.28 11.84 -2.28
N VAL A 59 -3.29 12.71 -3.30
CA VAL A 59 -2.72 14.06 -3.23
C VAL A 59 -3.51 14.94 -2.25
N ILE A 60 -4.84 14.95 -2.32
CA ILE A 60 -5.70 15.73 -1.41
C ILE A 60 -5.50 15.26 0.02
N TYR A 61 -5.46 13.94 0.25
CA TYR A 61 -5.24 13.39 1.59
C TYR A 61 -3.83 13.75 2.11
N SER A 62 -2.81 13.70 1.24
CA SER A 62 -1.42 14.17 1.48
C SER A 62 -1.37 15.64 1.90
N ILE A 63 -1.98 16.51 1.10
CA ILE A 63 -2.01 17.96 1.36
C ILE A 63 -2.78 18.28 2.64
N ARG A 64 -3.95 17.66 2.87
CA ARG A 64 -4.75 17.91 4.08
C ARG A 64 -3.98 17.56 5.35
N TRP A 65 -3.17 16.51 5.30
CA TRP A 65 -2.34 16.11 6.42
C TRP A 65 -1.21 17.10 6.69
N THR A 66 -0.44 17.43 5.65
CA THR A 66 0.61 18.44 5.72
C THR A 66 0.10 19.76 6.29
N SER A 67 -1.05 20.23 5.80
CA SER A 67 -1.63 21.50 6.22
C SER A 67 -2.27 21.46 7.61
N LYS A 68 -2.95 20.37 7.99
CA LYS A 68 -3.62 20.26 9.28
C LYS A 68 -2.64 20.07 10.43
N TYR A 69 -1.54 19.37 10.19
CA TYR A 69 -0.63 19.00 11.25
C TYR A 69 0.60 19.89 11.36
N LYS A 70 0.98 20.70 10.35
CA LYS A 70 2.17 21.61 10.37
C LYS A 70 3.48 20.99 10.89
N ILE A 71 3.52 19.67 11.10
CA ILE A 71 4.63 18.90 11.66
C ILE A 71 5.37 18.30 10.46
N PHE A 72 6.03 19.18 9.71
CA PHE A 72 7.13 18.80 8.83
C PHE A 72 8.47 19.23 9.43
N THR A 73 8.52 19.43 10.74
CA THR A 73 9.77 19.69 11.45
C THR A 73 10.64 18.43 11.62
N HIS A 74 10.16 17.23 11.26
CA HIS A 74 10.81 15.98 11.69
C HIS A 74 10.90 14.84 10.64
N GLY A 75 10.63 15.10 9.36
CA GLY A 75 11.28 14.45 8.21
C GLY A 75 11.11 12.93 7.97
N TRP A 76 11.77 12.45 6.90
CA TRP A 76 11.81 11.05 6.41
C TRP A 76 12.22 10.01 7.46
N ARG A 77 12.87 10.42 8.57
CA ARG A 77 13.19 9.53 9.71
C ARG A 77 11.95 9.04 10.46
N GLU A 78 10.87 9.82 10.49
CA GLU A 78 9.57 9.40 11.03
C GLU A 78 8.90 8.34 10.14
N MET A 79 9.18 8.35 8.83
CA MET A 79 8.75 7.30 7.89
C MET A 79 9.61 6.03 8.00
N LEU A 80 10.82 6.11 8.61
CA LEU A 80 11.71 4.96 8.85
C LEU A 80 11.39 4.19 10.15
N GLY A 81 10.33 4.55 10.88
CA GLY A 81 9.83 3.75 11.99
C GLY A 81 10.59 3.88 13.31
N LEU A 82 11.27 5.02 13.55
CA LEU A 82 11.84 5.35 14.86
C LEU A 82 10.73 5.80 15.83
N TYR A 83 9.80 4.90 16.12
CA TYR A 83 8.75 5.09 17.10
C TYR A 83 9.32 4.93 18.52
N SER A 84 9.18 5.96 19.35
CA SER A 84 9.59 5.88 20.76
C SER A 84 8.50 5.27 21.64
N ASP A 85 7.25 5.29 21.18
CA ASP A 85 6.15 4.61 21.83
C ASP A 85 6.20 3.10 21.51
N GLU A 86 6.06 2.27 22.54
CA GLU A 86 6.19 0.82 22.41
C GLU A 86 5.08 0.21 21.55
N PHE A 87 3.84 0.69 21.72
CA PHE A 87 2.69 0.20 20.97
C PHE A 87 2.77 0.57 19.49
N ALA A 88 3.13 1.82 19.16
CA ALA A 88 3.35 2.26 17.78
C ALA A 88 4.49 1.47 17.11
N ARG A 89 5.59 1.25 17.83
CA ARG A 89 6.74 0.49 17.35
C ARG A 89 6.37 -0.97 17.07
N ASP A 90 5.70 -1.64 18.01
CA ASP A 90 5.25 -3.02 17.86
C ASP A 90 4.23 -3.17 16.70
N THR A 91 3.30 -2.24 16.59
CA THR A 91 2.33 -2.17 15.48
C THR A 91 3.04 -2.11 14.13
N ASN A 92 4.02 -1.21 13.99
CA ASN A 92 4.80 -1.09 12.76
C ASN A 92 5.63 -2.35 12.46
N HIS A 93 6.27 -2.94 13.46
CA HIS A 93 7.03 -4.19 13.28
C HIS A 93 6.15 -5.35 12.85
N LYS A 94 4.98 -5.53 13.47
CA LYS A 94 4.01 -6.56 13.10
C LYS A 94 3.52 -6.37 11.66
N ALA A 95 3.14 -5.14 11.30
CA ALA A 95 2.70 -4.81 9.95
C ALA A 95 3.79 -5.09 8.90
N ASN A 96 5.03 -4.64 9.15
CA ASN A 96 6.16 -4.88 8.24
C ASN A 96 6.49 -6.37 8.10
N THR A 97 6.55 -7.08 9.22
CA THR A 97 6.91 -8.50 9.25
C THR A 97 5.87 -9.35 8.52
N LEU A 98 4.58 -9.14 8.81
CA LEU A 98 3.50 -9.87 8.15
C LEU A 98 3.48 -9.57 6.64
N THR A 99 3.62 -8.29 6.28
CA THR A 99 3.64 -7.87 4.87
C THR A 99 4.79 -8.52 4.12
N LEU A 100 6.00 -8.50 4.70
CA LEU A 100 7.17 -9.12 4.09
C LEU A 100 6.98 -10.63 3.88
N TYR A 101 6.47 -11.34 4.89
CA TYR A 101 6.21 -12.77 4.78
C TYR A 101 5.23 -13.10 3.65
N VAL A 102 4.10 -12.39 3.57
CA VAL A 102 3.11 -12.66 2.53
C VAL A 102 3.63 -12.27 1.15
N VAL A 103 4.30 -11.12 1.02
CA VAL A 103 4.92 -10.72 -0.25
C VAL A 103 5.94 -11.76 -0.71
N LEU A 104 6.77 -12.31 0.20
CA LEU A 104 7.70 -13.38 -0.14
C LEU A 104 6.99 -14.66 -0.57
N LEU A 105 5.90 -15.06 0.11
CA LEU A 105 5.11 -16.23 -0.27
C LEU A 105 4.50 -16.07 -1.67
N VAL A 106 3.93 -14.90 -1.97
CA VAL A 106 3.41 -14.59 -3.30
C VAL A 106 4.56 -14.59 -4.31
N LEU A 107 5.70 -13.99 -3.97
CA LEU A 107 6.90 -13.93 -4.83
C LEU A 107 7.37 -15.32 -5.25
N VAL A 108 7.51 -16.24 -4.28
CA VAL A 108 7.90 -17.63 -4.52
C VAL A 108 6.84 -18.36 -5.36
N ALA A 109 5.56 -18.16 -5.07
CA ALA A 109 4.49 -18.77 -5.86
C ALA A 109 4.54 -18.31 -7.32
N GLY A 110 4.72 -17.02 -7.59
CA GLY A 110 4.84 -16.53 -8.96
C GLY A 110 6.12 -16.97 -9.67
N PHE A 111 7.23 -17.16 -8.95
CA PHE A 111 8.44 -17.76 -9.51
C PHE A 111 8.18 -19.21 -9.97
N LEU A 112 7.51 -20.03 -9.15
CA LEU A 112 7.17 -21.41 -9.48
C LEU A 112 6.17 -21.51 -10.64
N LEU A 113 5.23 -20.57 -10.72
CA LEU A 113 4.21 -20.52 -11.77
C LEU A 113 4.75 -19.90 -13.07
N GLY A 114 5.84 -19.15 -13.02
CA GLY A 114 6.40 -18.45 -14.18
C GLY A 114 6.69 -19.36 -15.37
N ASP A 115 7.28 -20.54 -15.13
CA ASP A 115 7.60 -21.51 -16.18
C ASP A 115 6.36 -22.17 -16.79
N ILE A 116 5.27 -22.26 -16.03
CA ILE A 116 3.98 -22.80 -16.50
C ILE A 116 3.28 -21.75 -17.35
N VAL A 117 3.27 -20.50 -16.88
CA VAL A 117 2.62 -19.38 -17.57
C VAL A 117 3.36 -18.99 -18.85
N ALA A 118 4.69 -19.10 -18.89
CA ALA A 118 5.49 -18.83 -20.09
C ALA A 118 5.18 -19.78 -21.27
N ARG A 119 4.50 -20.90 -21.03
CA ARG A 119 4.13 -21.89 -22.07
C ARG A 119 2.75 -21.65 -22.67
N ASP A 120 1.99 -20.69 -22.16
CA ASP A 120 0.64 -20.37 -22.60
C ASP A 120 0.59 -18.89 -23.02
N ASP A 121 0.38 -18.64 -24.32
CA ASP A 121 0.37 -17.31 -24.92
C ASP A 121 -0.73 -16.40 -24.34
N GLY A 122 -1.84 -16.97 -23.85
CA GLY A 122 -2.92 -16.21 -23.21
C GLY A 122 -2.58 -15.80 -21.78
N LEU A 123 -1.98 -16.71 -21.00
CA LEU A 123 -1.58 -16.42 -19.62
C LEU A 123 -0.36 -15.49 -19.55
N SER A 124 0.57 -15.57 -20.52
CA SER A 124 1.79 -14.77 -20.54
C SER A 124 1.54 -13.28 -20.80
N GLN A 125 0.50 -12.93 -21.56
CA GLN A 125 0.10 -11.52 -21.77
C GLN A 125 -0.39 -10.86 -20.48
N TRP A 126 -1.13 -11.62 -19.65
CA TRP A 126 -1.64 -11.14 -18.36
C TRP A 126 -0.57 -11.17 -17.27
N PHE A 127 0.17 -12.27 -17.15
CA PHE A 127 1.16 -12.51 -16.10
C PHE A 127 2.56 -12.04 -16.51
N ASN A 128 2.65 -10.78 -16.93
CA ASN A 128 3.91 -10.13 -17.22
C ASN A 128 4.52 -9.50 -15.95
N MET A 129 5.82 -9.18 -16.01
CA MET A 129 6.56 -8.62 -14.88
C MET A 129 5.95 -7.32 -14.32
N ALA A 130 5.37 -6.48 -15.17
CA ALA A 130 4.76 -5.21 -14.75
C ALA A 130 3.47 -5.45 -13.95
N ASN A 131 2.57 -6.30 -14.45
CA ASN A 131 1.32 -6.66 -13.79
C ASN A 131 1.57 -7.41 -12.48
N TYR A 132 2.57 -8.30 -12.48
CA TYR A 132 2.98 -9.03 -11.29
C TYR A 132 3.56 -8.12 -10.21
N SER A 133 4.40 -7.16 -10.60
CA SER A 133 4.94 -6.15 -9.68
C SER A 133 3.84 -5.27 -9.09
N LEU A 134 2.87 -4.85 -9.91
CA LEU A 134 1.69 -4.11 -9.43
C LEU A 134 0.87 -4.94 -8.44
N ALA A 135 0.65 -6.22 -8.72
CA ALA A 135 -0.05 -7.13 -7.81
C ALA A 135 0.67 -7.25 -6.45
N LEU A 136 2.00 -7.38 -6.45
CA LEU A 136 2.79 -7.40 -5.22
C LEU A 136 2.69 -6.09 -4.44
N LEU A 137 2.73 -4.94 -5.11
CA LEU A 137 2.53 -3.64 -4.47
C LEU A 137 1.14 -3.49 -3.86
N ILE A 138 0.09 -3.95 -4.55
CA ILE A 138 -1.29 -3.93 -4.06
C ILE A 138 -1.42 -4.83 -2.82
N ILE A 139 -0.98 -6.09 -2.90
CA ILE A 139 -1.06 -7.04 -1.79
C ILE A 139 -0.28 -6.51 -0.58
N GLY A 140 0.95 -6.03 -0.80
CA GLY A 140 1.78 -5.48 0.25
C GLY A 140 1.15 -4.25 0.92
N ALA A 141 0.63 -3.31 0.13
CA ALA A 141 -0.03 -2.11 0.62
C ALA A 141 -1.31 -2.43 1.42
N LEU A 142 -2.15 -3.35 0.93
CA LEU A 142 -3.38 -3.79 1.60
C LEU A 142 -3.08 -4.50 2.93
N LEU A 143 -2.09 -5.38 2.95
CA LEU A 143 -1.71 -6.11 4.17
C LEU A 143 -1.12 -5.17 5.21
N TRP A 144 -0.19 -4.31 4.81
CA TRP A 144 0.45 -3.38 5.74
C TRP A 144 -0.58 -2.44 6.35
N SER A 145 -1.36 -1.76 5.50
CA SER A 145 -2.39 -0.81 5.95
C SER A 145 -3.51 -1.49 6.75
N GLY A 146 -3.97 -2.66 6.31
CA GLY A 146 -4.97 -3.45 7.02
C GLY A 146 -4.51 -3.87 8.40
N THR A 147 -3.25 -4.31 8.51
CA THR A 147 -2.65 -4.70 9.80
C THR A 147 -2.52 -3.52 10.74
N VAL A 148 -2.03 -2.38 10.25
CA VAL A 148 -1.94 -1.14 11.05
C VAL A 148 -3.33 -0.72 11.54
N LEU A 149 -4.32 -0.63 10.66
CA LEU A 149 -5.67 -0.20 11.05
C LEU A 149 -6.35 -1.19 12.01
N TYR A 150 -6.13 -2.49 11.83
CA TYR A 150 -6.66 -3.52 12.72
C TYR A 150 -6.05 -3.43 14.12
N LEU A 151 -4.72 -3.32 14.23
CA LEU A 151 -4.03 -3.23 15.51
C LEU A 151 -4.35 -1.91 16.23
N LEU A 152 -4.43 -0.80 15.50
CA LEU A 152 -4.83 0.49 16.08
C LEU A 152 -6.26 0.48 16.61
N ARG A 153 -7.19 -0.29 15.99
CA ARG A 153 -8.55 -0.46 16.50
C ARG A 153 -8.58 -1.20 17.84
N GLY A 154 -7.76 -2.23 18.00
CA GLY A 154 -7.67 -2.99 19.25
C GLY A 154 -6.90 -2.31 20.37
N GLY A 155 -6.14 -1.25 20.06
CA GLY A 155 -5.43 -0.44 21.06
C GLY A 155 -6.25 0.70 21.67
N GLU A 156 -7.45 0.97 21.16
CA GLU A 156 -8.36 2.00 21.71
C GLU A 156 -9.20 1.47 22.91
N ASP A 157 -9.15 0.16 23.21
CA ASP A 157 -9.94 -0.51 24.26
C ASP A 157 -9.15 -0.80 25.57
N GLY A 158 -7.92 -0.29 25.72
CA GLY A 158 -7.06 -0.47 26.90
C GLY A 158 -6.71 0.85 27.58
#